data_AF-A0A258DYI9-F1
#
_entry.id   AF-A0A258DYI9-F1
#
_cell.length_a   1.000
_cell.length_b   1.000
_cell.length_c   1.000
_cell.angle_alpha   90.00
_cell.angle_beta   90.00
_cell.angle_gamma   90.00
#
_symmetry.space_group_name_H-M   'P 1'
#
loop_
_entity.id
_entity.type
_entity.pdbx_description
1 polymer ?
#
loop_
_entity_poly.entity_id
_entity_poly.type
_entity_poly.pdbx_seq_one_letter_code
_entity_poly.pdbx_strand_id
1 'polypeptide(L)' 'MAAAQAAIPQGRIGVPEDCVGAFLFLASAAASGYITGQVLEVNGGQFMI' A
#
# COMPACT_ATOMS: atom_id res chain seq x y z
N MET A 1 -5.95 -11.15 -17.07
CA MET A 1 -5.33 -10.07 -16.26
C MET A 1 -6.02 -8.71 -16.39
N ALA A 2 -6.65 -8.38 -17.53
CA ALA A 2 -7.41 -7.12 -17.68
C ALA A 2 -8.52 -6.90 -16.61
N ALA A 3 -9.23 -7.96 -16.20
CA ALA A 3 -10.27 -7.87 -15.18
C ALA A 3 -9.76 -7.44 -13.79
N ALA A 4 -8.54 -7.86 -13.43
CA ALA A 4 -7.94 -7.46 -12.15
C ALA A 4 -7.55 -5.97 -12.15
N GLN A 5 -7.05 -5.47 -13.27
CA GLN A 5 -6.64 -4.07 -13.42
C GLN A 5 -7.83 -3.10 -13.39
N ALA A 6 -8.99 -3.50 -13.92
CA ALA A 6 -10.20 -2.68 -13.91
C ALA A 6 -10.78 -2.46 -12.49
N ALA A 7 -10.48 -3.37 -11.55
CA ALA A 7 -10.90 -3.25 -10.16
C ALA A 7 -9.97 -2.35 -9.31
N ILE A 8 -8.86 -1.88 -9.87
CA ILE A 8 -7.88 -1.03 -9.16
C ILE A 8 -8.10 0.42 -9.61
N PRO A 9 -8.52 1.34 -8.72
CA PRO A 9 -8.71 2.76 -9.06
C PRO A 9 -7.49 3.44 -9.67
N GLN A 10 -6.27 3.07 -9.25
CA GLN A 10 -5.03 3.56 -9.87
C GLN A 10 -4.80 3.04 -11.31
N GLY A 11 -5.63 2.13 -11.81
CA GLY A 11 -5.66 1.70 -13.21
C GLY A 11 -4.48 0.83 -13.62
N ARG A 12 -3.69 0.27 -12.69
CA ARG A 12 -2.55 -0.60 -12.96
C ARG A 12 -2.37 -1.66 -11.88
N ILE A 13 -1.73 -2.77 -12.24
CA ILE A 13 -1.22 -3.73 -11.26
C ILE A 13 -0.01 -3.11 -10.55
N GLY A 14 0.05 -3.29 -9.23
CA GLY A 14 1.20 -2.86 -8.43
C GLY A 14 2.45 -3.66 -8.74
N VAL A 15 3.61 -3.04 -8.52
CA VAL A 15 4.92 -3.69 -8.57
C VAL A 15 5.54 -3.69 -7.16
N PRO A 16 6.50 -4.58 -6.86
CA PRO A 16 7.12 -4.65 -5.54
C PRO A 16 7.65 -3.30 -5.03
N GLU A 17 8.13 -2.44 -5.93
CA GLU A 17 8.68 -1.12 -5.62
C GLU A 17 7.64 -0.17 -5.02
N ASP A 18 6.35 -0.36 -5.31
CA ASP A 18 5.26 0.45 -4.75
C ASP A 18 5.14 0.28 -3.22
N CYS A 19 5.58 -0.86 -2.68
CA CYS A 19 5.53 -1.15 -1.25
C CYS A 19 6.68 -0.52 -0.46
N VAL A 20 7.76 -0.11 -1.13
CA VAL A 20 9.00 0.35 -0.47
C VAL A 20 8.72 1.53 0.48
N GLY A 21 7.92 2.50 0.05
CA GLY A 21 7.58 3.67 0.86
C GLY A 21 6.86 3.30 2.16
N ALA A 22 5.90 2.37 2.10
CA ALA A 22 5.16 1.90 3.27
C ALA A 22 6.08 1.21 4.28
N PHE A 23 7.01 0.36 3.82
CA PHE A 23 7.97 -0.29 4.70
C PHE A 23 8.95 0.71 5.33
N LEU A 24 9.46 1.66 4.56
CA LEU A 24 10.36 2.70 5.09
C LEU A 24 9.66 3.58 6.12
N PHE A 25 8.39 3.90 5.91
CA PHE A 25 7.58 4.62 6.89
C PHE A 25 7.46 3.84 8.19
N LEU A 26 7.05 2.57 8.13
CA LEU A 26 6.88 1.70 9.30
C LEU A 26 8.20 1.38 10.02
N ALA A 27 9.32 1.36 9.31
CA ALA A 27 10.64 1.15 9.90
C ALA A 27 11.23 2.42 10.53
N SER A 28 10.72 3.60 10.16
CA SER A 28 11.24 4.89 10.62
C SER A 28 10.62 5.30 11.96
N ALA A 29 11.41 5.23 13.03
CA ALA A 29 11.00 5.72 14.36
C ALA A 29 10.59 7.20 14.35
N ALA A 30 11.23 8.04 13.52
CA ALA A 30 10.88 9.45 13.42
C ALA A 30 9.54 9.69 12.72
N ALA A 31 9.13 8.80 11.81
CA ALA A 31 7.88 8.94 11.05
C ALA A 31 6.70 8.21 11.69
N SER A 32 6.94 7.07 12.36
CA SER A 32 5.88 6.16 12.82
C SER A 32 6.05 5.68 14.27
N GLY A 33 6.91 6.31 15.08
CA GLY A 33 7.29 5.82 16.42
C GLY A 33 6.16 5.63 17.44
N TYR A 34 4.95 6.13 17.19
CA TYR A 34 3.76 5.91 18.03
C TYR A 34 2.65 5.11 17.32
N ILE A 35 2.95 4.53 16.17
CA ILE A 35 2.01 3.74 15.36
C ILE A 35 2.30 2.26 15.59
N THR A 36 1.33 1.54 16.13
CA THR A 36 1.44 0.09 16.38
C THR A 36 0.08 -0.58 16.19
N GLY A 37 0.09 -1.87 15.81
CA GLY A 37 -1.11 -2.66 15.58
C GLY A 37 -1.97 -2.20 14.38
N GLN A 38 -1.41 -1.40 13.48
CA GLN A 38 -2.12 -0.88 12.31
C GLN A 38 -1.80 -1.69 11.06
N VAL A 39 -2.77 -1.77 10.15
CA VAL A 39 -2.60 -2.33 8.81
C VAL A 39 -2.56 -1.19 7.81
N LEU A 40 -1.53 -1.16 6.97
CA LEU A 40 -1.42 -0.22 5.86
C LEU A 40 -1.54 -1.00 4.55
N GLU A 41 -2.67 -0.85 3.86
CA GLU A 41 -2.91 -1.53 2.59
C GLU A 41 -2.29 -0.75 1.43
N VAL A 42 -1.31 -1.37 0.76
CA VAL A 42 -0.73 -0.86 -0.49
C VAL A 42 -1.37 -1.60 -1.66
N ASN A 43 -2.58 -1.20 -2.04
CA ASN A 43 -3.41 -1.95 -2.99
C ASN A 43 -3.93 -1.11 -4.18
N GLY A 44 -3.46 0.13 -4.34
CA GLY A 44 -3.92 1.01 -5.42
C GLY A 44 -5.42 1.36 -5.37
N GLY A 45 -6.06 1.18 -4.21
CA GLY A 45 -7.50 1.38 -3.98
C GLY A 45 -8.37 0.17 -4.30
N GLN A 46 -7.77 -1.01 -4.53
CA GLN A 46 -8.50 -2.21 -4.95
C GLN A 46 -9.51 -2.70 -3.89
N PHE A 47 -9.21 -2.48 -2.62
CA PHE A 47 -10.08 -2.78 -1.49
C PHE A 47 -10.15 -1.56 -0.59
N MET A 48 -11.38 -1.17 -0.22
CA MET A 48 -11.66 -0.04 0.66
C MET A 48 -12.81 -0.46 1.59
N ILE A 49 -12.58 -0.36 2.89
CA ILE A 49 -13.58 -0.55 3.96
C ILE A 49 -13.90 0.78 4.63
#